data_AF-A0A914DDJ4-F1
#
_entry.id   AF-A0A914DDJ4-F1
#
_cell.length_a   1.000
_cell.length_b   1.000
_cell.length_c   1.000
_cell.angle_alpha   90.00
_cell.angle_beta   90.00
_cell.angle_gamma   90.00
#
_symmetry.space_group_name_H-M   'P 1'
#
loop_
_entity.id
_entity.type
_entity.pdbx_description
1 polymer ?
#
loop_
_entity_poly.entity_id
_entity_poly.type
_entity_poly.pdbx_seq_one_letter_code
_entity_poly.pdbx_strand_id
1 'polypeptide(L)'
;MAGMSMRLTKLHNRLLTKMGFKQEVIKERLPDNQALLSQGPAIVQAWKDFGDPQAVALFVVEEVNQNQFDQRLVEYSVEELSNGEIKVIRATLTALSK
;
A
#
# COMPACT_ATOMS: atom_id res chain seq x y z
N MET A 1 -6.64 6.42 -1.34
CA MET A 1 -5.85 5.85 -0.25
C MET A 1 -6.04 4.35 -0.26
N ALA A 2 -5.00 3.56 -0.51
CA ALA A 2 -5.09 2.11 -0.68
C ALA A 2 -4.81 1.34 0.61
N GLY A 3 -3.74 1.68 1.33
CA GLY A 3 -3.37 1.02 2.57
C GLY A 3 -4.28 1.42 3.74
N MET A 4 -4.58 2.71 3.87
CA MET A 4 -5.40 3.23 4.97
C MET A 4 -6.86 2.79 4.89
N SER A 5 -7.43 2.69 3.68
CA SER A 5 -8.81 2.25 3.50
C SER A 5 -9.03 0.80 3.94
N MET A 6 -8.04 -0.08 3.70
CA MET A 6 -8.09 -1.46 4.17
C MET A 6 -8.09 -1.56 5.70
N ARG A 7 -7.29 -0.73 6.37
CA ARG A 7 -7.25 -0.66 7.84
C ARG A 7 -8.56 -0.11 8.41
N LEU A 8 -9.18 0.85 7.72
CA LEU A 8 -10.44 1.43 8.14
C LEU A 8 -11.59 0.42 8.10
N THR A 9 -11.68 -0.42 7.06
CA THR A 9 -12.65 -1.54 7.02
C THR A 9 -12.46 -2.48 8.22
N LYS A 10 -11.22 -2.84 8.56
CA LYS A 10 -10.92 -3.68 9.74
C LYS A 10 -11.33 -2.99 11.05
N LEU A 11 -11.09 -1.68 11.16
CA LEU A 11 -11.49 -0.89 12.32
C LEU A 11 -13.02 -0.86 12.47
N HIS A 12 -13.76 -0.56 11.41
CA HIS A 12 -15.22 -0.53 11.44
C HIS A 12 -15.80 -1.91 11.80
N ASN A 13 -15.29 -2.99 11.20
CA ASN A 13 -15.70 -4.34 11.56
C ASN A 13 -15.52 -4.61 13.07
N ARG A 14 -14.34 -4.28 13.60
CA ARG A 14 -14.04 -4.44 15.03
C ARG A 14 -14.99 -3.63 15.92
N LEU A 15 -15.31 -2.39 15.54
CA LEU A 15 -16.21 -1.53 16.30
C LEU A 15 -17.65 -2.07 16.30
N LEU A 16 -18.19 -2.43 15.13
CA LEU A 16 -19.54 -3.00 15.01
C LEU A 16 -19.66 -4.32 15.78
N THR A 17 -18.63 -5.16 15.72
CA THR A 17 -18.56 -6.39 16.51
C THR A 17 -18.66 -6.09 18.00
N LYS A 18 -17.91 -5.10 18.50
CA LYS A 18 -17.96 -4.68 19.91
C LYS A 18 -19.30 -4.09 20.33
N MET A 19 -20.05 -3.51 19.40
CA MET A 19 -21.39 -2.98 19.63
C MET A 19 -22.48 -4.08 19.63
N GLY A 20 -22.11 -5.34 19.39
CA GLY A 20 -23.04 -6.48 19.42
C GLY A 20 -23.75 -6.76 18.10
N PHE A 21 -23.33 -6.14 17.00
CA PHE A 21 -23.86 -6.49 15.68
C PHE A 21 -23.44 -7.90 15.28
N LYS A 22 -24.37 -8.64 14.67
CA LYS A 22 -24.13 -9.99 14.13
C LYS A 22 -23.16 -9.94 12.95
N GLN A 23 -22.24 -10.90 12.88
CA GLN A 23 -21.20 -10.94 11.85
C GLN A 23 -21.75 -11.03 10.43
N GLU A 24 -22.89 -11.70 10.25
CA GLU A 24 -23.56 -11.83 8.95
C GLU A 24 -24.00 -10.47 8.42
N VAL A 25 -24.59 -9.64 9.29
CA VAL A 25 -25.03 -8.27 8.95
C VAL A 25 -23.82 -7.38 8.66
N ILE A 26 -22.75 -7.49 9.45
CA ILE A 26 -21.52 -6.72 9.22
C ILE A 26 -20.94 -7.08 7.85
N LYS A 27 -20.82 -8.37 7.52
CA LYS A 27 -20.28 -8.81 6.22
C LYS A 27 -21.13 -8.38 5.03
N GLU A 28 -22.44 -8.38 5.16
CA GLU A 28 -23.36 -7.89 4.11
C GLU A 28 -23.20 -6.39 3.86
N ARG A 29 -22.96 -5.60 4.91
CA ARG A 29 -22.99 -4.13 4.85
C ARG A 29 -21.62 -3.46 4.80
N LEU A 30 -20.56 -4.16 5.17
CA LEU A 30 -19.20 -3.69 5.19
C LEU A 30 -18.34 -4.61 4.31
N PRO A 31 -18.27 -4.34 2.99
CA PRO A 31 -17.49 -5.17 2.08
C PRO A 31 -16.00 -5.10 2.42
N ASP A 32 -15.30 -6.20 2.12
CA ASP A 32 -13.85 -6.25 2.27
C ASP A 32 -13.18 -5.21 1.35
N ASN A 33 -12.16 -4.55 1.91
CA ASN A 33 -11.30 -3.66 1.15
C ASN A 33 -9.93 -4.30 1.01
N GLN A 34 -9.50 -4.48 -0.23
CA GLN A 34 -8.23 -5.11 -0.61
C GLN A 34 -7.39 -4.19 -1.52
N ALA A 35 -7.60 -2.87 -1.46
CA ALA A 35 -6.98 -1.92 -2.39
C ALA A 35 -5.44 -1.93 -2.39
N LEU A 36 -4.78 -2.21 -1.26
CA LEU A 36 -3.32 -2.35 -1.21
C LEU A 36 -2.83 -3.63 -1.89
N LEU A 37 -3.64 -4.70 -1.89
CA LEU A 37 -3.24 -6.01 -2.40
C LEU A 37 -3.02 -6.03 -3.91
N SER A 38 -3.53 -5.06 -4.65
CA SER A 38 -3.28 -4.95 -6.09
C SER A 38 -2.03 -4.13 -6.42
N GLN A 39 -1.67 -3.14 -5.58
CA GLN A 39 -0.62 -2.18 -5.92
C GLN A 39 0.79 -2.75 -5.76
N GLY A 40 1.08 -3.40 -4.63
CA GLY A 40 2.39 -4.03 -4.40
C GLY A 40 2.76 -5.05 -5.48
N PRO A 41 1.90 -6.06 -5.75
CA PRO A 41 2.16 -7.05 -6.79
C PRO A 41 2.31 -6.45 -8.19
N ALA A 42 1.52 -5.42 -8.52
CA ALA A 42 1.63 -4.75 -9.81
C ALA A 42 3.00 -4.08 -9.99
N ILE A 43 3.54 -3.43 -8.95
CA ILE A 43 4.88 -2.82 -9.01
C ILE A 43 5.96 -3.90 -9.10
N VAL A 44 5.84 -4.99 -8.33
CA VAL A 44 6.78 -6.13 -8.41
C VAL A 44 6.78 -6.74 -9.82
N GLN A 45 5.60 -6.91 -10.42
CA GLN A 45 5.50 -7.44 -11.78
C GLN A 45 6.09 -6.46 -12.80
N ALA A 46 5.80 -5.16 -12.69
CA ALA A 46 6.37 -4.15 -13.58
C ALA A 46 7.90 -4.10 -13.50
N TRP A 47 8.49 -4.29 -12.31
CA TRP A 47 9.95 -4.39 -12.15
C TRP A 47 10.51 -5.65 -12.82
N LYS A 48 9.83 -6.79 -12.70
CA LYS A 48 10.21 -8.03 -13.41
C LYS A 48 10.16 -7.85 -14.92
N ASP A 49 9.11 -7.19 -15.41
CA ASP A 49 8.93 -6.90 -16.83
C ASP A 49 9.95 -5.87 -17.35
N PHE A 50 10.46 -4.99 -16.48
CA PHE A 50 11.56 -4.08 -16.79
C PHE A 50 12.88 -4.81 -17.07
N GLY A 51 13.09 -5.98 -16.45
CA GLY A 51 14.12 -6.95 -16.86
C GLY A 51 15.56 -6.64 -16.42
N ASP A 52 15.77 -5.68 -15.52
CA ASP A 52 17.09 -5.34 -14.97
C ASP A 52 17.13 -5.63 -13.46
N PRO A 53 17.90 -6.63 -13.00
CA PRO A 53 18.01 -6.96 -11.58
C PRO A 53 18.71 -5.87 -10.75
N GLN A 54 19.38 -4.89 -11.37
CA GLN A 54 19.98 -3.74 -10.69
C GLN A 54 19.01 -2.54 -10.60
N ALA A 55 17.84 -2.61 -11.25
CA ALA A 55 16.87 -1.53 -11.22
C ALA A 55 16.26 -1.33 -9.82
N VAL A 56 15.82 -0.11 -9.54
CA VAL A 56 15.19 0.28 -8.27
C VAL A 56 13.75 0.72 -8.49
N ALA A 57 12.91 0.59 -7.46
CA ALA A 57 11.58 1.19 -7.44
C ALA A 57 11.66 2.60 -6.84
N LEU A 58 11.59 3.63 -7.68
CA LEU A 58 11.63 5.03 -7.26
C LEU A 58 10.21 5.58 -7.00
N PHE A 59 9.94 5.94 -5.75
CA PHE A 59 8.74 6.66 -5.32
C PHE A 59 9.06 8.16 -5.27
N VAL A 60 8.58 8.88 -6.29
CA VAL A 60 8.69 10.34 -6.37
C VAL A 60 7.60 10.98 -5.53
N VAL A 61 7.98 11.86 -4.59
CA VAL A 61 7.06 12.40 -3.59
C VAL A 61 7.15 13.91 -3.46
N GLU A 62 6.10 14.52 -2.92
CA GLU A 62 6.07 15.94 -2.59
C GLU A 62 6.96 16.26 -1.37
N GLU A 63 7.50 17.48 -1.32
CA GLU A 63 8.30 17.99 -0.19
C GLU A 63 7.52 17.96 1.13
N VAL A 64 6.25 18.41 1.09
CA VAL A 64 5.33 18.34 2.22
C VAL A 64 4.22 17.37 1.86
N ASN A 65 4.36 16.12 2.32
CA ASN A 65 3.46 15.03 1.94
C ASN A 65 2.52 14.64 3.08
N GLN A 66 1.24 14.95 2.92
CA GLN A 66 0.20 14.63 3.92
C GLN A 66 -0.28 13.18 3.86
N ASN A 67 -0.02 12.46 2.76
CA ASN A 67 -0.47 11.09 2.54
C ASN A 67 0.69 10.08 2.62
N GLN A 68 1.76 10.42 3.35
CA GLN A 68 2.97 9.62 3.43
C GLN A 68 2.71 8.21 3.98
N PHE A 69 1.83 8.07 4.97
CA PHE A 69 1.53 6.75 5.56
C PHE A 69 0.91 5.79 4.56
N ASP A 70 0.00 6.26 3.70
CA ASP A 70 -0.64 5.41 2.70
C ASP A 70 0.36 4.96 1.62
N GLN A 71 1.23 5.87 1.17
CA GLN A 71 2.29 5.56 0.22
C GLN A 71 3.32 4.57 0.81
N ARG A 72 3.70 4.77 2.08
CA ARG A 72 4.62 3.87 2.79
C ARG A 72 4.07 2.45 2.88
N LEU A 73 2.76 2.28 3.04
CA LEU A 73 2.16 0.94 3.03
C LEU A 73 2.33 0.24 1.67
N VAL A 74 2.34 1.00 0.56
CA VAL A 74 2.64 0.45 -0.77
C VAL A 74 4.12 0.09 -0.87
N GLU A 75 5.01 1.00 -0.45
CA GLU A 75 6.47 0.78 -0.42
C GLU A 75 6.80 -0.52 0.35
N TYR A 76 6.24 -0.71 1.55
CA TYR A 76 6.45 -1.93 2.35
C TYR A 76 5.87 -3.18 1.69
N SER A 77 4.73 -3.08 1.00
CA SER A 77 4.18 -4.21 0.26
C SER A 77 5.12 -4.67 -0.85
N VAL A 78 5.82 -3.76 -1.53
CA VAL A 78 6.81 -4.12 -2.56
C VAL A 78 8.02 -4.82 -1.92
N GLU A 79 8.53 -4.28 -0.82
CA GLU A 79 9.65 -4.86 -0.07
C GLU A 79 9.32 -6.28 0.40
N GLU A 80 8.16 -6.49 1.02
CA GLU A 80 7.69 -7.80 1.50
C GLU A 80 7.51 -8.80 0.34
N LEU A 81 6.83 -8.39 -0.74
CA LEU A 81 6.52 -9.29 -1.86
C LEU A 81 7.73 -9.65 -2.72
N SER A 82 8.74 -8.78 -2.75
CA SER A 82 10.00 -9.04 -3.45
C SER A 82 11.04 -9.72 -2.57
N ASN A 83 10.74 -9.98 -1.30
CA ASN A 83 11.70 -10.50 -0.33
C ASN A 83 13.01 -9.68 -0.29
N GLY A 84 12.89 -8.36 -0.44
CA GLY A 84 14.01 -7.43 -0.47
C GLY A 84 14.82 -7.36 -1.77
N GLU A 85 14.45 -8.12 -2.82
CA GLU A 85 15.13 -8.06 -4.13
C GLU A 85 14.99 -6.67 -4.78
N ILE A 86 13.83 -6.03 -4.63
CA ILE A 86 13.58 -4.71 -5.20
C ILE A 86 13.99 -3.65 -4.18
N LYS A 87 15.06 -2.91 -4.48
CA LYS A 87 15.44 -1.74 -3.69
C LYS A 87 14.45 -0.60 -3.92
N VAL A 88 13.77 -0.18 -2.85
CA VAL A 88 12.86 0.97 -2.85
C VAL A 88 13.61 2.25 -2.50
N ILE A 89 13.47 3.29 -3.33
CA ILE A 89 14.01 4.63 -3.08
C ILE A 89 12.85 5.62 -3.05
N ARG A 90 12.83 6.49 -2.04
CA ARG A 90 11.85 7.58 -1.92
C ARG A 90 12.59 8.91 -1.97
N ALA A 91 12.23 9.76 -2.92
CA ALA A 91 12.87 11.06 -3.11
C ALA A 91 11.88 12.10 -3.65
N THR A 92 12.15 13.38 -3.38
CA THR A 92 11.41 14.47 -4.00
C THR A 92 11.98 14.78 -5.39
N LEU A 93 11.19 15.40 -6.27
CA LEU A 93 11.70 15.84 -7.58
C LEU A 93 12.89 16.79 -7.43
N THR A 94 12.87 17.67 -6.42
CA THR A 94 13.96 18.61 -6.13
C THR A 94 15.25 17.91 -5.71
N ALA A 95 15.16 16.77 -5.02
CA ALA A 95 16.33 15.97 -4.70
C ALA A 95 16.92 15.24 -5.91
N LEU A 96 16.09 14.92 -6.92
CA LEU A 96 16.49 14.21 -8.13
C LEU A 96 17.00 15.12 -9.25
N SER A 97 16.65 16.41 -9.21
CA SER A 97 17.04 17.39 -10.23
C SER A 97 18.42 18.02 -10.01
N LYS A 98 19.17 17.55 -9.00
CA LYS A 98 20.51 18.01 -8.66
C LYS A 98 21.52 16.93 -8.97
#